data_AF-A0AA47P3U8-F1
#
_entry.id   AF-A0AA47P3U8-F1
#
_cell.length_a   1.000
_cell.length_b   1.000
_cell.length_c   1.000
_cell.angle_alpha   90.00
_cell.angle_beta   90.00
_cell.angle_gamma   90.00
#
_symmetry.space_group_name_H-M   'P 1'
#
loop_
_entity.id
_entity.type
_entity.pdbx_description
1 polymer ?
#
loop_
_entity_poly.entity_id
_entity_poly.type
_entity_poly.pdbx_seq_one_letter_code
_entity_poly.pdbx_strand_id
1 'polypeptide(L)'
;MDNVAFLVDITSHLNQLNLKLQGKDNSVCELMTAVQSFQRKLEVFKEDLQGDCEHCPVVQGQVQGQRDMSHLVDFVDKLIAY
;
A
#
# COMPACT_ATOMS: atom_id res chain seq x y z
N MET A 1 4.49 -13.51 10.63
CA MET A 1 3.52 -12.44 10.96
C MET A 1 3.46 -11.37 9.87
N ASP A 2 4.40 -11.41 8.95
CA ASP A 2 4.72 -10.38 7.95
C ASP A 2 3.59 -10.17 6.97
N ASN A 3 2.93 -11.25 6.54
CA ASN A 3 1.72 -11.17 5.73
C ASN A 3 0.60 -10.41 6.44
N VAL A 4 0.43 -10.60 7.75
CA VAL A 4 -0.61 -9.91 8.53
C VAL A 4 -0.24 -8.44 8.71
N ALA A 5 1.01 -8.15 9.04
CA ALA A 5 1.50 -6.76 9.12
C ALA A 5 1.33 -6.01 7.80
N PHE A 6 1.73 -6.63 6.69
CA PHE A 6 1.57 -6.05 5.36
C PHE A 6 0.09 -5.83 5.01
N LEU A 7 -0.77 -6.80 5.31
CA LEU A 7 -2.21 -6.65 5.10
C LEU A 7 -2.78 -5.51 5.95
N VAL A 8 -2.32 -5.31 7.18
CA VAL A 8 -2.73 -4.18 8.02
C VAL A 8 -2.35 -2.85 7.37
N ASP A 9 -1.11 -2.70 6.92
CA ASP A 9 -0.64 -1.47 6.27
C ASP A 9 -1.41 -1.19 4.96
N ILE A 10 -1.52 -2.18 4.06
CA ILE A 10 -2.25 -2.02 2.79
C ILE A 10 -3.75 -1.75 3.00
N THR A 11 -4.41 -2.46 3.92
CA THR A 11 -5.83 -2.24 4.17
C THR A 11 -6.10 -0.88 4.83
N SER A 12 -5.17 -0.35 5.62
CA SER A 12 -5.23 1.02 6.13
C SER A 12 -5.20 2.04 4.99
N HIS A 13 -4.28 1.90 4.03
CA HIS A 13 -4.22 2.77 2.86
C HIS A 13 -5.44 2.64 1.93
N LEU A 14 -5.94 1.42 1.72
CA LEU A 14 -7.19 1.18 1.00
C LEU A 14 -8.39 1.85 1.70
N ASN A 15 -8.44 1.79 3.03
CA ASN A 15 -9.50 2.45 3.79
C ASN A 15 -9.43 3.98 3.62
N GLN A 16 -8.24 4.58 3.61
CA GLN A 16 -8.08 6.01 3.33
C GLN A 16 -8.60 6.39 1.94
N LEU A 17 -8.24 5.61 0.91
CA LEU A 17 -8.78 5.81 -0.45
C LEU A 17 -10.30 5.65 -0.45
N ASN A 18 -10.82 4.58 0.15
CA ASN A 18 -12.25 4.30 0.21
C ASN A 18 -13.04 5.44 0.87
N LEU A 19 -12.56 5.97 2.00
CA LEU A 19 -13.19 7.13 2.64
C LEU A 19 -13.17 8.38 1.75
N LYS A 20 -12.08 8.61 1.01
CA LYS A 20 -11.99 9.73 0.05
C LYS A 20 -12.98 9.55 -1.10
N LEU A 21 -13.14 8.33 -1.62
CA LEU A 21 -14.07 8.01 -2.71
C LEU A 21 -15.54 8.10 -2.30
N GLN A 22 -15.87 7.69 -1.07
CA GLN A 22 -17.23 7.75 -0.53
C GLN A 22 -17.62 9.15 -0.01
N GLY A 23 -16.64 10.05 0.15
CA GLY A 23 -16.86 11.42 0.57
C GLY A 23 -17.75 12.19 -0.41
N LYS A 24 -18.56 13.11 0.13
CA LYS A 24 -19.39 14.02 -0.67
C LYS A 24 -18.57 15.18 -1.20
N ASP A 25 -19.12 15.88 -2.20
CA ASP A 25 -18.57 17.12 -2.76
C ASP A 25 -17.18 16.99 -3.42
N ASN A 26 -16.77 15.76 -3.77
CA ASN A 26 -15.58 15.54 -4.58
C ASN A 26 -15.90 15.70 -6.07
N SER A 27 -15.09 16.46 -6.78
CA SER A 27 -15.06 16.45 -8.24
C SER A 27 -14.49 15.15 -8.79
N VAL A 28 -14.85 14.81 -10.03
CA VAL A 28 -14.26 13.66 -10.75
C VAL A 28 -12.74 13.76 -10.80
N CYS A 29 -12.19 14.97 -11.01
CA CYS A 29 -10.75 15.20 -11.02
C CYS A 29 -10.08 14.85 -9.69
N GLU A 30 -10.70 15.18 -8.56
CA GLU A 30 -10.18 14.83 -7.23
C GLU A 30 -10.23 13.32 -6.97
N LEU A 31 -11.31 12.66 -7.38
CA LEU A 31 -11.45 11.20 -7.27
C LEU A 31 -10.39 10.49 -8.12
N MET A 32 -10.20 10.92 -9.37
CA MET A 32 -9.15 10.39 -10.25
C MET A 32 -7.76 10.61 -9.66
N THR A 33 -7.50 11.80 -9.12
CA THR A 33 -6.21 12.11 -8.47
C THR A 33 -5.98 11.22 -7.25
N ALA A 34 -7.02 10.95 -6.45
CA ALA A 34 -6.93 10.07 -5.29
C ALA A 34 -6.59 8.62 -5.69
N VAL A 35 -7.24 8.09 -6.74
CA VAL A 35 -6.95 6.75 -7.28
C VAL A 35 -5.52 6.68 -7.82
N GLN A 36 -5.12 7.64 -8.66
CA GLN A 36 -3.77 7.68 -9.22
C GLN A 36 -2.68 7.85 -8.15
N SER A 37 -2.95 8.64 -7.11
CA SER A 37 -2.05 8.78 -5.97
C SER A 37 -1.91 7.47 -5.21
N PHE A 38 -3.01 6.73 -5.01
CA PHE A 38 -2.97 5.42 -4.37
C PHE A 38 -2.17 4.41 -5.21
N GLN A 39 -2.37 4.35 -6.53
CA GLN A 39 -1.57 3.50 -7.43
C GLN A 39 -0.07 3.80 -7.32
N ARG A 40 0.32 5.08 -7.34
CA ARG A 40 1.73 5.48 -7.15
C ARG A 40 2.27 5.09 -5.77
N LYS A 41 1.46 5.15 -4.71
CA LYS A 41 1.87 4.68 -3.38
C LYS A 41 2.13 3.18 -3.38
N LEU A 42 1.34 2.38 -4.11
CA LEU A 42 1.61 0.94 -4.24
C LEU A 42 2.96 0.69 -4.92
N GLU A 43 3.31 1.45 -5.97
CA GLU A 43 4.63 1.37 -6.61
C GLU A 43 5.75 1.66 -5.61
N VAL A 44 5.61 2.73 -4.80
CA VAL A 44 6.58 3.06 -3.74
C VAL A 44 6.68 1.95 -2.70
N PHE A 45 5.56 1.37 -2.26
CA PHE A 45 5.58 0.29 -1.26
C PHE A 45 6.26 -0.96 -1.80
N LYS A 46 6.10 -1.26 -3.10
CA LYS A 46 6.81 -2.36 -3.73
C LYS A 46 8.33 -2.18 -3.64
N GLU A 47 8.84 -0.98 -3.91
CA GLU A 47 10.27 -0.67 -3.79
C GLU A 47 10.72 -0.72 -2.32
N ASP A 48 9.90 -0.16 -1.42
CA ASP A 48 10.18 -0.08 0.02
C ASP A 48 10.21 -1.45 0.72
N LEU A 49 9.41 -2.42 0.25
CA LEU A 49 9.43 -3.82 0.71
C LEU A 49 10.76 -4.54 0.43
N GLN A 50 11.56 -4.02 -0.52
CA GLN A 50 12.90 -4.52 -0.82
C GLN A 50 13.99 -3.80 0.01
N GLY A 51 13.61 -2.74 0.73
CA GLY A 51 14.47 -1.95 1.60
C GLY A 51 14.02 -2.02 3.07
N ASP A 52 14.01 -0.86 3.73
CA ASP A 52 13.79 -0.76 5.18
C ASP A 52 12.31 -0.71 5.61
N CYS A 53 11.37 -0.78 4.66
CA CYS A 53 9.92 -0.76 4.90
C CYS A 53 9.43 0.51 5.65
N GLU A 54 10.02 1.68 5.41
CA GLU A 54 9.69 2.93 6.13
C GLU A 54 8.23 3.38 5.96
N HIS A 55 7.59 2.95 4.88
CA HIS A 55 6.22 3.31 4.54
C HIS A 55 5.20 2.25 4.98
N CYS A 56 5.66 1.13 5.52
CA CYS A 56 4.85 0.05 6.08
C CYS A 56 5.18 -0.10 7.57
N PRO A 57 4.68 0.78 8.45
CA PRO A 57 5.12 0.87 9.84
C PRO A 57 4.85 -0.41 10.65
N VAL A 58 3.78 -1.15 10.34
CA VAL A 58 3.49 -2.42 11.01
C VAL A 58 4.42 -3.51 10.50
N VAL A 59 4.75 -3.53 9.20
CA VAL A 59 5.77 -4.42 8.65
C VAL A 59 7.14 -4.10 9.27
N GLN A 60 7.57 -2.84 9.26
CA GLN A 60 8.83 -2.37 9.80
C GLN A 60 9.02 -2.78 11.27
N GLY A 61 8.01 -2.58 12.11
CA GLY A 61 8.04 -2.99 13.52
C GLY A 61 8.14 -4.51 13.73
N GLN A 62 7.90 -5.30 12.69
CA GLN A 62 8.04 -6.76 12.71
C GLN A 62 9.29 -7.28 11.99
N VAL A 63 10.01 -6.45 11.22
CA VAL A 63 11.22 -6.89 10.51
C VAL A 63 12.37 -7.12 11.50
N GLN A 64 12.65 -8.40 11.78
CA GLN A 64 13.91 -8.83 12.37
C GLN A 64 14.76 -9.54 11.31
N GLY A 65 15.87 -8.91 10.93
CA GLY A 65 16.80 -9.45 9.95
C GLY A 65 16.32 -9.33 8.50
N GLN A 66 17.14 -9.82 7.58
CA GLN A 66 16.82 -9.82 6.15
C GLN A 66 15.77 -10.90 5.87
N ARG A 67 14.58 -10.49 5.42
CA ARG A 67 13.47 -11.39 5.10
C ARG A 67 13.14 -11.30 3.63
N ASP A 68 12.88 -12.45 3.03
CA ASP A 68 12.39 -12.53 1.66
C ASP A 68 10.95 -12.02 1.61
N MET A 69 10.74 -10.88 0.94
CA MET A 69 9.43 -10.25 0.72
C MET A 69 8.97 -10.37 -0.74
N SER A 70 9.61 -11.21 -1.57
CA SER A 70 9.28 -11.34 -2.99
C SER A 70 7.80 -11.67 -3.24
N HIS A 71 7.19 -12.50 -2.40
CA HIS A 71 5.76 -12.82 -2.52
C HIS A 71 4.84 -11.63 -2.25
N LEU A 72 5.26 -10.66 -1.43
CA LEU A 72 4.51 -9.42 -1.17
C LEU A 72 4.67 -8.46 -2.34
N VAL A 73 5.85 -8.38 -2.94
CA VAL A 73 6.10 -7.62 -4.18
C VAL A 73 5.22 -8.13 -5.31
N ASP A 74 5.17 -9.45 -5.53
CA ASP A 74 4.30 -10.07 -6.54
C ASP A 74 2.82 -9.79 -6.28
N PHE A 75 2.42 -9.69 -5.01
CA PHE A 75 1.06 -9.33 -4.63
C PHE A 75 0.75 -7.87 -4.96
N VAL A 76 1.68 -6.94 -4.69
CA VAL A 76 1.52 -5.53 -5.06
C VAL A 76 1.45 -5.37 -6.58
N ASP A 77 2.27 -6.09 -7.34
CA ASP A 77 2.21 -6.08 -8.81
C ASP A 77 0.86 -6.52 -9.34
N LYS A 78 0.24 -7.54 -8.73
CA LYS A 78 -1.13 -7.94 -9.05
C LYS A 78 -2.13 -6.82 -8.73
N LEU A 79 -2.00 -6.15 -7.59
CA LEU A 79 -2.90 -5.05 -7.21
C LEU A 79 -2.81 -3.84 -8.16
N ILE A 80 -1.63 -3.57 -8.74
CA ILE A 80 -1.44 -2.48 -9.71
C ILE A 80 -2.00 -2.85 -11.08
N ALA A 81 -1.94 -4.14 -11.45
CA ALA A 81 -2.35 -4.63 -12.77
C ALA A 81 -3.87 -4.77 -12.97
N TYR A 82 -4.66 -4.69 -11.89
CA TYR A 82 -6.13 -4.71 -11.92
C TYR A 82 -6.70 -3.29 -11.77
#